data_AF-A0A843BYG7-F1
#
_entry.id   AF-A0A843BYG7-F1
#
_cell.length_a   1.000
_cell.length_b   1.000
_cell.length_c   1.000
_cell.angle_alpha   90.00
_cell.angle_beta   90.00
_cell.angle_gamma   90.00
#
_symmetry.space_group_name_H-M   'P 1'
#
loop_
_entity.id
_entity.type
_entity.pdbx_description
1 polymer ?
#
loop_
_entity_poly.entity_id
_entity_poly.type
_entity_poly.pdbx_seq_one_letter_code
_entity_poly.pdbx_strand_id
1 'polypeptide(L)'
;MNLKLRITKHYSSDSYIKPKHIRMSIVDLDKSPDYPVNFVCNLPKTIKVNERQPSNFSKTFGDNKLEVARTLLNDALKTEDDPDIISDIEARLKIL
;
A
#
# COMPACT_ATOMS: atom_id res chain seq x y z
N MET A 1 4.88 -13.28 -9.05
CA MET A 1 4.36 -12.62 -7.85
C MET A 1 3.02 -12.02 -8.23
N ASN A 2 1.96 -12.64 -7.76
CA ASN A 2 0.61 -12.14 -7.85
C ASN A 2 0.38 -11.19 -6.67
N LEU A 3 0.79 -9.94 -6.85
CA LEU A 3 0.80 -8.93 -5.80
C LEU A 3 -0.55 -8.21 -5.70
N LYS A 4 -1.02 -8.01 -4.48
CA LYS A 4 -2.21 -7.20 -4.19
C LYS A 4 -1.99 -6.29 -2.99
N LEU A 5 -2.70 -5.16 -2.96
CA LEU A 5 -2.80 -4.35 -1.76
C LEU A 5 -3.83 -4.94 -0.79
N ARG A 6 -3.38 -5.21 0.43
CA ARG A 6 -4.23 -5.37 1.61
C ARG A 6 -4.29 -4.03 2.33
N ILE A 7 -5.46 -3.40 2.32
CA ILE A 7 -5.67 -2.08 2.91
C ILE A 7 -6.38 -2.26 4.26
N THR A 8 -5.86 -1.61 5.30
CA THR A 8 -6.47 -1.62 6.63
C THR A 8 -6.73 -0.20 7.10
N LYS A 9 -7.97 0.06 7.48
CA LYS A 9 -8.45 1.34 8.00
C LYS A 9 -8.59 1.24 9.52
N HIS A 10 -7.78 1.99 10.26
CA HIS A 10 -7.85 2.03 11.73
C HIS A 10 -8.60 3.28 12.21
N TYR A 11 -9.64 3.04 13.01
CA TYR A 11 -10.40 4.06 13.71
C TYR A 11 -9.84 4.22 15.14
N SER A 12 -9.66 5.47 15.58
CA SER A 12 -9.25 5.77 16.95
C SER A 12 -10.46 5.69 17.87
N SER A 13 -10.31 5.17 19.09
CA SER A 13 -11.39 5.13 20.10
C SER A 13 -11.92 6.51 20.49
N ASP A 14 -11.08 7.55 20.40
CA ASP A 14 -11.33 8.84 21.07
C ASP A 14 -11.92 9.94 20.19
N SER A 15 -12.34 9.67 18.95
CA SER A 15 -13.17 10.64 18.22
C SER A 15 -13.82 10.04 16.98
N TYR A 16 -15.13 10.24 16.90
CA TYR A 16 -16.03 9.98 15.76
C TYR A 16 -15.65 10.72 14.45
N ILE A 17 -14.46 11.32 14.35
CA ILE A 17 -14.24 12.43 13.42
C ILE A 17 -13.42 12.04 12.18
N LYS A 18 -12.39 11.16 12.23
CA LYS A 18 -11.67 10.68 11.01
C LYS A 18 -10.97 9.34 11.22
N PRO A 19 -10.84 8.46 10.19
CA PRO A 19 -9.91 7.32 10.24
C PRO A 19 -8.49 7.85 10.44
N LYS A 20 -7.82 7.41 11.52
CA LYS A 20 -6.53 7.98 11.91
C LYS A 20 -5.42 7.50 10.97
N HIS A 21 -5.52 6.25 10.47
CA HIS A 21 -4.48 5.66 9.62
C HIS A 21 -5.02 4.63 8.63
N ILE A 22 -4.86 4.91 7.33
CA ILE A 22 -4.93 3.91 6.26
C ILE A 22 -3.53 3.33 6.06
N ARG A 23 -3.38 2.02 6.26
CA ARG A 23 -2.14 1.29 5.98
C ARG A 23 -2.36 0.40 4.76
N MET A 24 -1.37 0.37 3.89
CA MET A 24 -1.36 -0.43 2.67
C MET A 24 -0.21 -1.43 2.77
N SER A 25 -0.55 -2.70 2.85
CA SER A 25 0.39 -3.82 2.87
C SER A 25 0.36 -4.53 1.53
N ILE A 26 1.50 -5.03 1.09
CA ILE A 26 1.61 -5.83 -0.12
C ILE A 26 1.60 -7.29 0.28
N VAL A 27 0.70 -8.04 -0.33
CA VAL A 27 0.61 -9.50 -0.19
C VAL A 27 0.89 -10.18 -1.53
N ASP A 28 1.47 -11.37 -1.48
CA ASP A 28 1.76 -12.20 -2.65
C ASP A 28 0.89 -13.45 -2.62
N LEU A 29 -0.16 -13.45 -3.44
CA LEU A 29 -1.15 -14.52 -3.50
C LEU A 29 -0.57 -15.82 -4.08
N ASP A 30 0.59 -15.76 -4.75
CA ASP A 30 1.29 -16.97 -5.20
C ASP A 30 1.91 -17.73 -4.01
N LYS A 31 2.24 -17.05 -2.90
CA LYS A 31 2.81 -17.69 -1.70
C LYS A 31 1.78 -18.41 -0.85
N SER A 32 0.63 -17.76 -0.64
CA SER A 32 -0.47 -18.28 0.18
C SER A 32 -1.72 -17.42 -0.03
N PRO A 33 -2.93 -18.01 0.05
CA PRO A 33 -4.15 -17.21 0.14
C PRO A 33 -4.25 -16.46 1.49
N ASP A 34 -3.56 -16.94 2.53
CA ASP A 34 -3.79 -16.52 3.90
C ASP A 34 -2.76 -15.50 4.41
N TYR A 35 -3.27 -14.51 5.12
CA TYR A 35 -2.47 -13.57 5.89
C TYR A 35 -2.20 -14.15 7.30
N PRO A 36 -0.98 -14.01 7.87
CA PRO A 36 0.16 -13.20 7.41
C PRO A 36 1.16 -13.94 6.51
N VAL A 37 0.92 -15.20 6.15
CA VAL A 37 1.89 -16.03 5.40
C VAL A 37 2.24 -15.42 4.03
N ASN A 38 1.27 -14.76 3.39
CA ASN A 38 1.46 -14.06 2.13
C ASN A 38 1.99 -12.62 2.24
N PHE A 39 2.30 -12.13 3.43
CA PHE A 39 2.82 -10.77 3.61
C PHE A 39 4.20 -10.61 2.98
N VAL A 40 4.38 -9.52 2.22
CA VAL A 40 5.67 -9.16 1.62
C VAL A 40 6.29 -7.99 2.37
N CYS A 41 5.66 -6.83 2.32
CA CYS A 41 6.11 -5.61 3.00
C CYS A 41 4.99 -4.56 3.01
N ASN A 42 5.21 -3.44 3.71
CA ASN A 42 4.31 -2.30 3.65
C ASN A 42 4.65 -1.41 2.45
N LEU A 43 3.63 -0.90 1.75
CA LEU A 43 3.80 0.15 0.76
C LEU A 43 4.01 1.49 1.50
N PRO A 44 5.19 2.12 1.39
CA PRO A 44 5.44 3.40 2.05
C PRO A 44 4.54 4.50 1.44
N LYS A 45 4.25 5.53 2.23
CA LYS A 45 3.45 6.68 1.76
C LYS A 45 4.17 7.50 0.69
N THR A 46 5.49 7.57 0.78
CA THR A 46 6.35 8.26 -0.16
C THR A 46 7.46 7.31 -0.58
N ILE A 47 7.78 7.30 -1.87
CA ILE A 47 8.87 6.49 -2.43
C ILE A 47 9.93 7.47 -2.91
N LYS A 48 11.07 7.55 -2.21
CA LYS A 48 12.14 8.44 -2.65
C LYS A 48 13.13 7.67 -3.55
N VAL A 49 13.64 8.35 -4.56
CA VAL A 49 14.60 7.77 -5.52
C VAL A 49 15.92 7.44 -4.80
N ASN A 50 16.43 8.37 -3.99
CA ASN A 50 17.71 8.25 -3.28
C ASN A 50 17.52 8.21 -1.75
N GLU A 51 16.95 7.12 -1.25
CA GLU A 51 16.78 6.91 0.20
C GLU A 51 18.12 6.57 0.86
N ARG A 52 18.55 7.37 1.84
CA ARG A 52 19.73 7.05 2.69
C ARG A 52 19.55 5.71 3.42
N GLN A 53 18.31 5.36 3.75
CA GLN A 53 17.93 4.08 4.32
C GLN A 53 16.75 3.53 3.49
N PRO A 54 16.98 2.59 2.57
CA PRO A 54 15.93 2.08 1.72
C PRO A 54 14.91 1.29 2.56
N SER A 55 13.63 1.58 2.33
CA SER A 55 12.53 0.82 2.94
C SER A 55 12.56 -0.66 2.51
N ASN A 56 11.88 -1.55 3.24
CA ASN A 56 11.74 -2.95 2.80
C ASN A 56 11.13 -3.04 1.40
N PHE A 57 10.17 -2.16 1.09
CA PHE A 57 9.61 -2.03 -0.26
C PHE A 57 10.68 -1.67 -1.30
N SER A 58 11.48 -0.62 -1.04
CA SER A 58 12.56 -0.19 -1.92
C SER A 58 13.60 -1.30 -2.14
N LYS A 59 13.90 -2.10 -1.10
CA LYS A 59 14.81 -3.25 -1.18
C LYS A 59 14.21 -4.41 -1.99
N THR A 60 12.91 -4.68 -1.84
CA THR A 60 12.24 -5.79 -2.52
C THR A 60 12.06 -5.53 -4.01
N PHE A 61 11.69 -4.31 -4.39
CA PHE A 61 11.31 -3.99 -5.78
C PHE A 61 12.37 -3.19 -6.55
N GLY A 62 13.43 -2.72 -5.88
CA GLY A 62 14.59 -2.09 -6.52
C GLY A 62 14.22 -0.95 -7.46
N ASP A 63 14.66 -1.04 -8.71
CA ASP A 63 14.43 -0.01 -9.73
C ASP A 63 12.95 0.05 -10.20
N ASN A 64 12.23 -1.07 -10.10
CA ASN A 64 10.82 -1.17 -10.50
C ASN A 64 9.86 -0.65 -9.42
N LYS A 65 10.37 -0.16 -8.28
CA LYS A 65 9.58 0.26 -7.12
C LYS A 65 8.46 1.24 -7.45
N LEU A 66 8.69 2.19 -8.36
CA LEU A 66 7.67 3.18 -8.75
C LEU A 66 6.58 2.58 -9.63
N GLU A 67 6.97 1.75 -10.60
CA GLU A 67 6.03 1.05 -11.48
C GLU A 67 5.15 0.09 -10.68
N VAL A 68 5.76 -0.72 -9.81
CA VAL A 68 5.03 -1.65 -8.93
C VAL A 68 4.04 -0.90 -8.04
N ALA A 69 4.46 0.22 -7.43
CA ALA A 69 3.56 1.02 -6.60
C ALA A 69 2.38 1.58 -7.39
N ARG A 70 2.62 2.13 -8.59
CA ARG A 70 1.56 2.68 -9.44
C ARG A 70 0.58 1.59 -9.89
N THR A 71 1.07 0.43 -10.32
CA THR A 71 0.22 -0.69 -10.73
C THR A 71 -0.65 -1.16 -9.57
N LEU A 72 -0.05 -1.39 -8.39
CA LEU A 72 -0.77 -1.81 -7.19
C LEU A 72 -1.86 -0.83 -6.75
N LEU A 73 -1.55 0.47 -6.80
CA LEU A 73 -2.51 1.53 -6.44
C LEU A 73 -3.65 1.64 -7.46
N ASN A 74 -3.33 1.61 -8.77
CA ASN A 74 -4.34 1.65 -9.83
C ASN A 74 -5.25 0.42 -9.81
N ASP A 75 -4.70 -0.77 -9.54
CA ASP A 75 -5.50 -1.99 -9.45
C ASP A 75 -6.40 -2.00 -8.21
N ALA A 76 -5.91 -1.49 -7.07
CA ALA A 76 -6.77 -1.30 -5.90
C ALA A 76 -7.92 -0.31 -6.19
N LEU A 77 -7.64 0.79 -6.87
CA LEU A 77 -8.63 1.82 -7.22
C LEU A 77 -9.80 1.29 -8.06
N LYS A 78 -9.56 0.27 -8.90
CA LYS A 78 -10.62 -0.36 -9.71
C LYS A 78 -11.62 -1.17 -8.90
N THR A 79 -11.24 -1.60 -7.69
CA THR A 79 -12.00 -2.56 -6.88
C THR A 79 -12.43 -2.04 -5.52
N GLU A 80 -11.88 -0.91 -5.08
CA GLU A 80 -12.16 -0.29 -3.80
C GLU A 80 -13.43 0.56 -3.88
N ASP A 81 -14.26 0.50 -2.83
CA ASP A 81 -15.52 1.24 -2.72
C ASP A 81 -15.53 2.22 -1.52
N ASP A 82 -14.61 2.09 -0.56
CA ASP A 82 -14.51 3.01 0.58
C ASP A 82 -13.94 4.38 0.11
N PRO A 83 -14.72 5.48 0.21
CA PRO A 83 -14.30 6.79 -0.29
C PRO A 83 -13.03 7.34 0.36
N ASP A 84 -12.79 7.02 1.64
CA ASP A 84 -11.58 7.48 2.34
C ASP A 84 -10.35 6.74 1.81
N ILE A 85 -10.50 5.44 1.50
CA ILE A 85 -9.42 4.65 0.91
C ILE A 85 -9.13 5.11 -0.51
N ILE A 86 -10.17 5.31 -1.33
CA ILE A 86 -10.05 5.86 -2.69
C ILE A 86 -9.27 7.18 -2.64
N SER A 87 -9.67 8.10 -1.75
CA SER A 87 -9.01 9.39 -1.61
C SER A 87 -7.54 9.27 -1.21
N ASP A 88 -7.19 8.35 -0.29
CA ASP A 88 -5.80 8.10 0.11
C ASP A 88 -4.97 7.47 -1.02
N ILE A 89 -5.56 6.56 -1.81
CA ILE A 89 -4.91 5.98 -3.00
C ILE A 89 -4.62 7.06 -4.03
N GLU A 90 -5.60 7.90 -4.38
CA GLU A 90 -5.44 8.99 -5.33
C GLU A 90 -4.39 10.01 -4.86
N ALA A 91 -4.41 10.36 -3.57
CA ALA A 91 -3.43 11.26 -3.00
C ALA A 91 -2.01 10.69 -3.11
N ARG A 92 -1.83 9.38 -2.91
CA ARG A 92 -0.53 8.71 -3.10
C ARG A 92 -0.10 8.67 -4.56
N LEU A 93 -1.01 8.37 -5.49
CA LEU A 93 -0.70 8.38 -6.92
C LEU A 93 -0.20 9.75 -7.40
N LYS A 94 -0.72 10.85 -6.86
CA LYS A 94 -0.30 12.22 -7.21
C LYS A 94 1.13 12.58 -6.76
N ILE A 95 1.66 11.90 -5.74
CA ILE A 95 2.99 12.20 -5.17
C ILE A 95 4.08 11.20 -5.57
N LEU A 96 3.75 10.21 -6.42
CA LEU A 96 4.66 9.21 -6.99
C LEU A 96 5.26 9.64 -8.32
#